data_AF-D8LJ28-F1
#
_entry.id   AF-D8LJ28-F1
#
_cell.length_a   1.000
_cell.length_b   1.000
_cell.length_c   1.000
_cell.angle_alpha   90.00
_cell.angle_beta   90.00
_cell.angle_gamma   90.00
#
_symmetry.space_group_name_H-M   'P 1'
#
loop_
_entity.id
_entity.type
_entity.pdbx_description
1 polymer ?
#
loop_
_entity_poly.entity_id
_entity_poly.type
_entity_poly.pdbx_seq_one_letter_code
_entity_poly.pdbx_strand_id
1 'polypeptide(L)'
;MTSSSSCTNKTAGGAALRLATAALAALATGTNAAMYEVSPDGSPMTLTAALEVAGAGDIISLADGIYREPIVTMNAGVEGNPLVITGGRGAIINYFSGDRSLMWSQKVVDIRHSYVTLEGG
;
A
#
# COMPACT_ATOMS: atom_id res chain seq x y z
N MET A 1 -28.78 46.02 -40.61
CA MET A 1 -30.19 45.66 -40.84
C MET A 1 -30.37 44.23 -40.36
N THR A 2 -30.90 44.11 -39.14
CA THR A 2 -32.17 43.41 -38.79
C THR A 2 -31.90 41.91 -38.61
N SER A 3 -32.04 41.29 -37.43
CA SER A 3 -33.08 41.43 -36.40
C SER A 3 -32.57 40.75 -35.10
N SER A 4 -32.76 41.33 -33.90
CA SER A 4 -33.86 41.01 -32.95
C SER A 4 -33.62 39.69 -32.19
N SER A 5 -33.93 39.49 -30.91
CA SER A 5 -34.49 40.30 -29.83
C SER A 5 -34.23 39.53 -28.54
N SER A 6 -34.22 40.25 -27.43
CA SER A 6 -33.92 39.85 -26.06
C SER A 6 -35.06 39.14 -25.32
N CYS A 7 -34.72 38.58 -24.15
CA CYS A 7 -35.59 38.26 -22.98
C CYS A 7 -36.44 36.98 -23.15
N THR A 8 -36.66 36.08 -22.18
CA THR A 8 -36.78 36.22 -20.72
C THR A 8 -37.04 34.83 -20.11
N ASN A 9 -36.65 34.63 -18.84
CA ASN A 9 -37.29 33.76 -17.82
C ASN A 9 -37.42 32.25 -18.09
N LYS A 10 -37.56 31.34 -17.13
CA LYS A 10 -37.33 31.25 -15.68
C LYS A 10 -37.79 29.81 -15.37
N THR A 11 -36.96 29.07 -14.65
CA THR A 11 -37.13 27.78 -13.98
C THR A 11 -38.57 27.26 -13.77
N ALA A 12 -38.86 26.01 -14.17
CA ALA A 12 -39.18 24.88 -13.27
C ALA A 12 -39.86 23.70 -14.01
N GLY A 13 -39.43 22.47 -13.70
CA GLY A 13 -40.31 21.29 -13.68
C GLY A 13 -39.84 20.06 -14.46
N GLY A 14 -39.30 19.07 -13.74
CA GLY A 14 -39.66 17.66 -13.93
C GLY A 14 -38.91 16.81 -14.98
N ALA A 15 -37.85 16.15 -14.51
CA ALA A 15 -37.43 14.78 -14.83
C ALA A 15 -37.26 14.32 -16.30
N ALA A 16 -36.00 14.20 -16.75
CA ALA A 16 -35.49 13.02 -17.43
C ALA A 16 -33.95 13.08 -17.56
N LEU A 17 -33.28 12.28 -16.72
CA LEU A 17 -32.09 11.47 -17.00
C LEU A 17 -31.29 11.81 -18.29
N ARG A 18 -29.98 12.11 -18.16
CA ARG A 18 -28.87 11.31 -18.73
C ARG A 18 -27.52 12.07 -18.66
N LEU A 19 -26.64 11.48 -17.83
CA LEU A 19 -25.18 11.35 -18.02
C LEU A 19 -24.31 12.60 -17.84
N ALA A 20 -23.90 12.79 -16.58
CA ALA A 20 -22.69 13.50 -16.22
C ALA A 20 -21.47 12.88 -16.92
N THR A 21 -20.79 13.63 -17.78
CA THR A 21 -19.36 13.37 -18.05
C THR A 21 -18.58 14.23 -17.07
N ALA A 22 -18.47 13.71 -15.85
CA ALA A 22 -17.58 14.25 -14.84
C ALA A 22 -16.15 14.15 -15.37
N ALA A 23 -15.42 15.26 -15.27
CA ALA A 23 -13.99 15.31 -15.46
C ALA A 23 -13.32 14.33 -14.49
N LEU A 24 -12.98 13.14 -14.98
CA LEU A 24 -12.18 12.17 -14.26
C LEU A 24 -10.81 12.07 -14.94
N ALA A 25 -10.07 13.18 -14.91
CA ALA A 25 -8.63 13.13 -15.03
C ALA A 25 -8.10 12.58 -13.70
N ALA A 26 -8.18 11.26 -13.53
CA ALA A 26 -7.43 10.59 -12.49
C ALA A 26 -5.96 10.79 -12.82
N LEU A 27 -5.32 11.74 -12.14
CA LEU A 27 -3.87 11.81 -12.08
C LEU A 27 -3.43 10.53 -11.39
N ALA A 28 -3.07 9.53 -12.19
CA ALA A 28 -2.14 8.50 -11.78
C ALA A 28 -0.82 9.21 -11.47
N THR A 29 -0.72 9.79 -10.29
CA THR A 29 0.58 10.04 -9.67
C THR A 29 1.16 8.65 -9.48
N GLY A 30 1.93 8.21 -10.47
CA GLY A 30 2.87 7.11 -10.30
C GLY A 30 3.84 7.54 -9.21
N THR A 31 3.48 7.26 -7.96
CA THR A 31 4.45 7.01 -6.92
C THR A 31 5.34 5.91 -7.49
N ASN A 32 6.62 6.23 -7.71
CA ASN A 32 7.59 5.25 -8.15
C ASN A 32 7.65 4.19 -7.05
N ALA A 33 6.93 3.09 -7.24
CA ALA A 33 6.97 1.93 -6.36
C ALA A 33 8.41 1.43 -6.34
N ALA A 34 9.13 1.64 -5.23
CA ALA A 34 10.46 1.12 -5.05
C ALA A 34 10.34 -0.36 -4.63
N MET A 35 11.16 -1.21 -5.24
CA MET A 35 11.32 -2.59 -4.82
C MET A 35 12.55 -2.72 -3.94
N TYR A 36 12.35 -3.17 -2.70
CA TYR A 36 13.42 -3.44 -1.75
C TYR A 36 13.62 -4.95 -1.67
N GLU A 37 14.77 -5.42 -2.14
CA GLU A 37 15.17 -6.83 -2.01
C GLU A 37 15.76 -7.05 -0.62
N VAL A 38 15.19 -7.99 0.12
CA VAL A 38 15.55 -8.28 1.49
C VAL A 38 16.03 -9.71 1.59
N SER A 39 17.16 -9.92 2.25
CA SER A 39 17.72 -11.24 2.48
C SER A 39 17.88 -11.49 3.99
N PRO A 40 17.72 -12.74 4.45
CA PRO A 40 17.92 -13.09 5.87
C PRO A 40 19.37 -12.90 6.35
N ASP A 41 20.35 -12.82 5.45
CA ASP A 41 21.75 -12.51 5.78
C ASP A 41 22.04 -11.00 5.82
N GLY A 42 21.06 -10.16 5.50
CA GLY A 42 21.17 -8.71 5.45
C GLY A 42 21.84 -8.14 4.20
N SER A 43 22.12 -8.96 3.18
CA SER A 43 22.66 -8.52 1.88
C SER A 43 21.62 -8.72 0.77
N PRO A 44 21.14 -7.66 0.10
CA PRO A 44 21.60 -6.27 0.14
C PRO A 44 21.02 -5.45 1.32
N MET A 45 19.96 -5.92 1.96
CA MET A 45 19.27 -5.20 3.04
C MET A 45 18.61 -6.17 4.04
N THR A 46 18.48 -5.77 5.31
CA THR A 46 17.74 -6.49 6.34
C THR A 46 16.25 -6.15 6.31
N LEU A 47 15.42 -7.00 6.92
CA LEU A 47 13.97 -6.80 6.95
C LEU A 47 13.59 -5.53 7.70
N THR A 48 14.22 -5.30 8.85
CA THR A 48 13.99 -4.09 9.65
C THR A 48 14.34 -2.82 8.88
N ALA A 49 15.48 -2.81 8.19
CA ALA A 49 15.91 -1.63 7.44
C ALA A 49 14.97 -1.35 6.26
N ALA A 50 14.48 -2.39 5.57
CA ALA A 50 13.51 -2.23 4.50
C ALA A 50 12.18 -1.65 5.03
N LEU A 51 11.71 -2.10 6.19
CA LEU A 51 10.50 -1.59 6.84
C LEU A 51 10.62 -0.14 7.32
N GLU A 52 11.84 0.31 7.67
CA GLU A 52 12.12 1.70 8.03
C GLU A 52 12.01 2.66 6.84
N VAL A 53 12.46 2.23 5.65
CA VAL A 53 12.50 3.08 4.46
C VAL A 53 11.28 2.95 3.56
N ALA A 54 10.65 1.77 3.50
CA ALA A 54 9.55 1.51 2.59
C ALA A 54 8.30 2.26 3.04
N GLY A 55 7.64 2.90 2.09
CA GLY A 55 6.44 3.69 2.29
C GLY A 55 5.31 3.29 1.36
N ALA A 56 4.46 4.25 1.06
CA ALA A 56 3.24 3.99 0.31
C ALA A 56 3.53 3.67 -1.17
N GLY A 57 3.02 2.51 -1.61
CA GLY A 57 3.22 1.99 -2.96
C GLY A 57 4.50 1.16 -3.13
N ASP A 58 5.35 1.08 -2.11
CA ASP A 58 6.59 0.31 -2.19
C ASP A 58 6.35 -1.20 -1.98
N ILE A 59 7.29 -1.99 -2.48
CA ILE A 59 7.26 -3.45 -2.41
C ILE A 59 8.53 -3.93 -1.69
N ILE A 60 8.35 -4.58 -0.55
CA ILE A 60 9.39 -5.32 0.15
C ILE A 60 9.34 -6.76 -0.36
N SER A 61 10.38 -7.19 -1.07
CA SER A 61 10.52 -8.56 -1.60
C SER A 61 11.47 -9.36 -0.72
N LEU A 62 10.93 -10.37 -0.05
CA LEU A 62 11.67 -11.32 0.78
C LEU A 62 12.22 -12.44 -0.10
N ALA A 63 13.54 -12.56 -0.15
CA ALA A 63 14.22 -13.73 -0.67
C ALA A 63 13.89 -14.99 0.14
N ASP A 64 14.14 -16.15 -0.45
CA ASP A 64 13.95 -17.42 0.26
C ASP A 64 14.95 -17.55 1.42
N GLY A 65 14.44 -17.95 2.58
CA GLY A 65 15.25 -18.22 3.77
C GLY A 65 14.53 -17.89 5.07
N ILE A 66 15.27 -18.00 6.17
CA ILE A 66 14.71 -17.89 7.53
C ILE A 66 15.04 -16.52 8.12
N TYR A 67 14.02 -15.67 8.24
CA TYR A 67 14.11 -14.39 8.90
C TYR A 67 13.92 -14.55 10.40
N ARG A 68 14.92 -14.11 11.17
CA ARG A 68 14.89 -14.12 12.64
C ARG A 68 14.46 -12.79 13.24
N GLU A 69 13.95 -11.90 12.41
CA GLU A 69 13.44 -10.58 12.76
C GLU A 69 11.89 -10.62 12.65
N PRO A 70 11.16 -9.88 13.50
CA PRO A 70 9.72 -9.76 13.37
C PRO A 70 9.36 -8.76 12.25
N ILE A 71 8.18 -8.93 11.63
CA ILE A 71 7.60 -7.88 10.78
C ILE A 71 6.93 -6.85 11.68
N VAL A 72 7.49 -5.65 11.73
CA VAL A 72 6.89 -4.50 12.43
C VAL A 72 6.73 -3.37 11.42
N THR A 73 5.50 -3.07 11.03
CA THR A 73 5.23 -2.00 10.07
C THR A 73 5.58 -0.66 10.71
N MET A 74 6.52 0.11 10.12
CA MET A 74 6.89 1.43 10.63
C MET A 74 6.24 2.58 9.87
N ASN A 75 5.90 2.35 8.60
CA ASN A 75 5.22 3.31 7.74
C ASN A 75 3.85 2.79 7.28
N ALA A 76 2.98 3.71 6.88
CA ALA A 76 1.67 3.40 6.31
C ALA A 76 1.70 3.45 4.78
N GLY A 77 0.87 2.63 4.15
CA GLY A 77 0.49 2.85 2.76
C GLY A 77 -0.54 3.97 2.64
N VAL A 78 -0.96 4.25 1.40
CA VAL A 78 -2.11 5.13 1.12
C VAL A 78 -3.15 4.38 0.29
N GLU A 79 -4.37 4.90 0.27
CA GLU A 79 -5.44 4.37 -0.56
C GLU A 79 -5.00 4.31 -2.04
N GLY A 80 -5.14 3.14 -2.67
CA GLY A 80 -4.67 2.88 -4.04
C GLY A 80 -3.19 2.49 -4.17
N ASN A 81 -2.35 2.82 -3.18
CA ASN A 81 -0.91 2.50 -3.15
C ASN A 81 -0.53 1.90 -1.77
N PRO A 82 -0.90 0.63 -1.51
CA PRO A 82 -0.53 -0.03 -0.27
C PRO A 82 0.98 -0.27 -0.19
N LEU A 83 1.51 -0.39 1.03
CA LEU A 83 2.84 -0.96 1.26
C LEU A 83 2.70 -2.49 1.17
N VAL A 84 3.41 -3.10 0.23
CA VAL A 84 3.33 -4.54 -0.02
C VAL A 84 4.57 -5.23 0.53
N ILE A 85 4.37 -6.25 1.35
CA ILE A 85 5.43 -7.15 1.80
C ILE A 85 5.13 -8.52 1.20
N THR A 86 6.00 -8.99 0.31
CA THR A 86 5.82 -10.23 -0.45
C THR A 86 7.05 -11.11 -0.32
N GLY A 87 6.85 -12.43 -0.29
CA GLY A 87 7.95 -13.39 -0.22
C GLY A 87 7.69 -14.64 -1.04
N GLY A 88 8.78 -15.27 -1.47
CA GLY A 88 8.73 -16.60 -2.10
C GLY A 88 8.28 -17.69 -1.12
N ARG A 89 7.99 -18.89 -1.64
CA ARG A 89 7.58 -20.05 -0.81
C ARG A 89 8.61 -20.47 0.23
N GLY A 90 9.89 -20.10 0.04
CA GLY A 90 10.96 -20.36 0.98
C GLY A 90 11.18 -19.24 1.99
N ALA A 91 10.46 -18.12 1.90
CA ALA A 91 10.55 -17.02 2.86
C ALA A 91 9.78 -17.36 4.14
N ILE A 92 10.51 -17.70 5.20
CA ILE A 92 9.94 -18.12 6.49
C ILE A 92 10.33 -17.11 7.55
N ILE A 93 9.33 -16.51 8.19
CA ILE A 93 9.55 -15.61 9.33
C ILE A 93 9.48 -16.48 10.60
N ASN A 94 10.62 -16.67 11.24
CA ASN A 94 10.75 -17.43 12.47
C ASN A 94 11.46 -16.57 13.51
N TYR A 95 10.74 -15.55 13.99
CA TYR A 95 11.19 -14.70 15.07
C TYR A 95 11.26 -15.50 16.37
N PHE A 96 12.44 -15.53 17.00
CA PHE A 96 12.66 -16.19 18.28
C PHE A 96 13.62 -15.38 19.15
N SER A 97 13.15 -14.84 20.28
CA SER A 97 13.97 -13.97 21.15
C SER A 97 14.93 -14.74 22.09
N GLY A 98 15.10 -16.05 21.92
CA GLY A 98 15.95 -16.88 22.80
C GLY A 98 15.24 -17.45 24.03
N ASP A 99 14.16 -16.81 24.49
CA ASP A 99 13.38 -17.24 25.66
C ASP A 99 12.16 -18.07 25.26
N ARG A 100 12.18 -19.37 25.58
CA ARG A 100 11.08 -20.30 25.30
C ARG A 100 9.87 -20.06 26.20
N SER A 101 10.03 -19.36 27.32
CA SER A 101 8.95 -19.07 28.27
C SER A 101 7.96 -18.04 27.72
N LEU A 102 8.39 -17.26 26.72
CA LEU A 102 7.62 -16.18 26.11
C LEU A 102 7.12 -16.53 24.70
N MET A 103 7.20 -17.80 24.27
CA MET A 103 6.77 -18.21 22.93
C MET A 103 5.32 -17.81 22.62
N TRP A 104 4.43 -17.83 23.63
CA TRP A 104 3.03 -17.42 23.50
C TRP A 104 2.82 -15.90 23.41
N SER A 105 3.85 -15.09 23.67
CA SER A 105 3.80 -13.62 23.65
C SER A 105 4.62 -13.01 22.51
N GLN A 106 5.34 -13.83 21.72
CA GLN A 106 6.14 -13.35 20.60
C GLN A 106 5.26 -13.00 19.41
N LYS A 107 5.16 -11.70 19.10
CA LYS A 107 4.49 -11.20 17.90
C LYS A 107 5.47 -11.30 16.73
N VAL A 108 5.21 -12.26 15.84
CA VAL A 108 5.96 -12.42 14.58
C VAL A 108 5.59 -11.32 13.59
N VAL A 109 4.33 -10.89 13.62
CA VAL A 109 3.79 -9.82 12.77
C VAL A 109 3.05 -8.82 13.66
N ASP A 110 3.46 -7.56 13.59
CA ASP A 110 2.84 -6.42 14.25
C ASP A 110 2.51 -5.34 13.20
N ILE A 111 1.23 -5.29 12.81
CA ILE A 111 0.70 -4.31 11.86
C ILE A 111 0.11 -3.16 12.67
N ARG A 112 0.82 -2.03 12.66
CA ARG A 112 0.48 -0.80 13.39
C ARG A 112 -0.09 0.29 12.49
N HIS A 113 0.04 0.12 11.18
CA HIS A 113 -0.27 1.13 10.17
C HIS A 113 -1.31 0.64 9.16
N SER A 114 -1.93 1.59 8.46
CA SER A 114 -2.98 1.30 7.47
C SER A 114 -2.40 0.99 6.08
N TYR A 115 -3.22 0.33 5.24
CA TYR A 115 -2.88 0.01 3.85
C TYR A 115 -1.58 -0.79 3.70
N VAL A 116 -1.43 -1.83 4.51
CA VAL A 116 -0.33 -2.80 4.41
C VAL A 116 -0.88 -4.11 3.88
N THR A 117 -0.23 -4.66 2.87
CA THR A 117 -0.55 -5.97 2.27
C THR A 117 0.56 -6.96 2.58
N LEU A 118 0.20 -8.14 3.07
CA LEU A 118 1.12 -9.26 3.26
C LEU A 118 0.76 -10.37 2.27
N GLU A 119 1.71 -10.74 1.41
CA GLU A 119 1.50 -11.77 0.40
C GLU A 119 2.55 -12.88 0.50
N GLY A 120 2.11 -14.13 0.33
CA GLY A 120 2.97 -15.29 0.18
C GLY A 120 2.77 -15.92 -1.20
N GLY A 121 3.86 -16.30 -1.86
CA GLY A 121 3.86 -16.99 -3.16
C GLY A 121 3.66 -18.50 -3.09
#